data_AF-A0A2D6RN68-F1
#
_entry.id   AF-A0A2D6RN68-F1
#
_cell.length_a   1.000
_cell.length_b   1.000
_cell.length_c   1.000
_cell.angle_alpha   90.00
_cell.angle_beta   90.00
_cell.angle_gamma   90.00
#
_symmetry.space_group_name_H-M   'P 1'
#
loop_
_entity.id
_entity.type
_entity.pdbx_description
1 polymer ?
#
loop_
_entity_poly.entity_id
_entity_poly.type
_entity_poly.pdbx_seq_one_letter_code
_entity_poly.pdbx_strand_id
1 'polypeptide(L)'
;MVSLLTALTIQENKAEVAVYQGENKKYGFEIYSIIRDKYRPHITSEPVFDSEQNAEDEGKKLCKTIESLNLDKKRKELSNFLGDDAKIVQEIIDESKSKSR
;
A
#
# COMPACT_ATOMS: atom_id res chain seq x y z
N MET A 1 0.08 1.67 12.09
CA MET A 1 1.25 0.77 11.91
C MET A 1 1.16 0.17 10.52
N VAL A 2 2.20 0.29 9.68
CA VAL A 2 2.20 -0.24 8.31
C VAL A 2 2.73 -1.66 8.33
N SER A 3 1.95 -2.63 7.83
CA SER A 3 2.40 -4.03 7.76
C SER A 3 3.30 -4.27 6.54
N LEU A 4 4.11 -5.34 6.58
CA LEU A 4 4.93 -5.75 5.42
C LEU A 4 4.05 -6.07 4.20
N LEU A 5 2.89 -6.70 4.41
CA LEU A 5 1.94 -7.01 3.35
C LEU A 5 1.36 -5.73 2.72
N THR A 6 1.04 -4.73 3.54
CA THR A 6 0.59 -3.41 3.07
C THR A 6 1.67 -2.74 2.23
N ALA A 7 2.93 -2.76 2.70
CA ALA A 7 4.04 -2.18 1.98
C ALA A 7 4.29 -2.87 0.62
N LEU A 8 4.24 -4.21 0.58
CA LEU A 8 4.33 -4.99 -0.66
C LEU A 8 3.16 -4.67 -1.61
N THR A 9 1.95 -4.57 -1.09
CA THR A 9 0.76 -4.24 -1.90
C THR A 9 0.88 -2.87 -2.55
N ILE A 10 1.39 -1.87 -1.83
CA ILE A 10 1.65 -0.52 -2.32
C ILE A 10 2.80 -0.48 -3.35
N GLN A 11 3.81 -1.34 -3.23
CA GLN A 11 4.90 -1.42 -4.22
C GLN A 11 4.48 -2.14 -5.51
N GLU A 12 3.71 -3.22 -5.39
CA GLU A 12 3.32 -4.06 -6.53
C GLU A 12 2.15 -3.47 -7.33
N ASN A 13 1.37 -2.58 -6.72
CA ASN A 13 0.20 -1.94 -7.33
C ASN A 13 0.36 -0.42 -7.27
N LYS A 14 -0.19 0.33 -8.24
CA LYS A 14 -0.20 1.80 -8.11
C LYS A 14 -0.97 2.20 -6.85
N ALA A 15 -0.42 3.10 -6.06
CA ALA A 15 -1.09 3.64 -4.90
C ALA A 15 -1.65 5.03 -5.18
N GLU A 16 -2.82 5.33 -4.61
CA GLU A 16 -3.41 6.66 -4.64
C GLU A 16 -3.56 7.19 -3.21
N VAL A 17 -3.28 8.48 -3.06
CA VAL A 17 -3.49 9.21 -1.81
C VAL A 17 -4.78 10.00 -1.95
N ALA A 18 -5.71 9.81 -1.04
CA ALA A 18 -6.88 10.66 -0.91
C ALA A 18 -6.82 11.42 0.42
N VAL A 19 -7.36 12.63 0.44
CA VAL A 19 -7.48 13.43 1.66
C VAL A 19 -8.93 13.39 2.12
N TYR A 20 -9.12 13.41 3.44
CA TYR A 20 -10.43 13.52 4.07
C TYR A 20 -10.37 14.50 5.24
N GLN A 21 -11.50 15.11 5.56
CA GLN A 21 -11.63 15.99 6.71
C GLN A 21 -12.28 15.25 7.88
N GLY A 22 -11.64 15.29 9.05
CA GLY A 22 -12.18 14.74 10.29
C GLY A 22 -13.18 15.66 10.97
N GLU A 23 -13.88 15.15 11.98
CA GLU A 23 -14.86 15.91 12.78
C GLU A 23 -14.24 17.12 13.49
N ASN A 24 -12.93 17.06 13.77
CA ASN A 24 -12.13 18.13 14.37
C ASN A 24 -11.74 19.25 13.40
N LYS A 25 -12.28 19.27 12.17
CA LYS A 25 -11.95 20.19 11.07
C LYS A 25 -10.51 20.11 10.55
N LYS A 26 -9.71 19.16 11.05
CA LYS A 26 -8.38 18.86 10.54
C LYS A 26 -8.48 17.82 9.42
N TYR A 27 -7.42 17.72 8.64
CA TYR A 27 -7.31 16.83 7.50
C TYR A 27 -6.46 15.61 7.85
N GLY A 28 -6.84 14.46 7.32
CA GLY A 28 -6.08 13.22 7.31
C GLY A 28 -5.99 12.69 5.88
N PHE A 29 -5.17 11.66 5.67
CA PHE A 29 -5.03 11.02 4.36
C PHE A 29 -5.28 9.52 4.45
N GLU A 30 -5.61 8.97 3.29
CA GLU A 30 -5.84 7.56 3.07
C GLU A 30 -5.04 7.09 1.86
N ILE A 31 -4.47 5.90 1.95
CA ILE A 31 -3.70 5.29 0.84
C ILE A 31 -4.44 4.05 0.36
N TYR A 32 -4.77 4.03 -0.93
CA TYR A 32 -5.49 2.96 -1.61
C TYR A 32 -4.60 2.25 -2.61
N SER A 33 -4.87 0.96 -2.89
CA SER A 33 -4.31 0.26 -4.05
C SER A 33 -5.25 0.40 -5.25
N ILE A 34 -4.85 1.16 -6.28
CA ILE A 34 -5.44 1.40 -7.62
C ILE A 34 -6.94 1.76 -7.71
N ILE A 35 -7.84 1.15 -6.93
CA ILE A 35 -9.29 1.24 -7.08
C ILE A 35 -9.92 1.67 -5.75
N ARG A 36 -10.00 2.99 -5.56
CA ARG A 36 -10.64 3.63 -4.39
C ARG A 36 -12.07 3.14 -4.13
N ASP A 37 -12.83 2.87 -5.19
CA ASP A 37 -14.25 2.52 -5.09
C ASP A 37 -14.53 1.04 -4.74
N LYS A 38 -13.50 0.18 -4.78
CA LYS A 38 -13.66 -1.27 -4.54
C LYS A 38 -12.99 -1.77 -3.28
N TYR A 39 -12.06 -1.00 -2.71
CA TYR A 39 -11.20 -1.48 -1.63
C TYR A 39 -11.15 -0.50 -0.47
N ARG A 40 -11.06 -1.06 0.74
CA ARG A 40 -10.75 -0.28 1.94
C ARG A 40 -9.36 0.33 1.83
N PRO A 41 -9.13 1.52 2.41
CA PRO A 41 -7.80 2.09 2.47
C PRO A 41 -6.85 1.13 3.22
N HIS A 42 -5.64 0.99 2.71
CA HIS A 42 -4.60 0.18 3.35
C HIS A 42 -3.96 0.91 4.53
N ILE A 43 -3.95 2.24 4.45
CA ILE A 43 -3.44 3.13 5.48
C ILE A 43 -4.44 4.27 5.62
N THR A 44 -4.84 4.57 6.85
CA THR A 44 -5.61 5.75 7.21
C THR A 44 -4.81 6.49 8.28
N SER A 45 -4.49 7.76 8.05
CA SER A 45 -3.85 8.62 9.04
C SER A 45 -4.90 9.28 9.91
N GLU A 46 -4.59 9.61 11.16
CA GLU A 46 -5.47 10.49 11.94
C GLU A 46 -5.57 11.89 11.29
N PRO A 47 -6.71 12.58 11.43
CA PRO A 47 -6.89 13.92 10.91
C PRO A 47 -6.20 14.94 11.82
N VAL A 48 -4.91 15.16 11.62
CA VAL A 48 -4.07 16.05 12.44
C VAL A 48 -3.59 17.30 11.70
N PHE A 49 -3.70 17.32 10.37
CA PHE A 49 -3.15 18.37 9.52
C PHE A 49 -4.10 19.56 9.39
N ASP A 50 -3.55 20.76 9.30
CA ASP A 50 -4.36 21.99 9.27
C ASP A 50 -4.84 22.38 7.86
N SER A 51 -4.31 21.74 6.82
CA SER A 51 -4.72 21.96 5.42
C SER A 51 -4.78 20.65 4.64
N GLU A 52 -5.60 20.64 3.58
CA GLU A 52 -5.73 19.51 2.66
C GLU A 52 -4.38 19.20 1.98
N GLN A 53 -3.67 20.24 1.54
CA GLN A 53 -2.37 20.09 0.89
C GLN A 53 -1.34 19.43 1.80
N ASN A 54 -1.28 19.80 3.09
CA ASN A 54 -0.33 19.22 4.03
C ASN A 54 -0.59 17.72 4.24
N ALA A 55 -1.87 17.33 4.33
CA ALA A 55 -2.25 15.92 4.42
C ALA A 55 -1.89 15.15 3.14
N GLU A 56 -2.13 15.74 1.97
CA GLU A 56 -1.79 15.13 0.69
C GLU A 56 -0.28 14.93 0.53
N ASP A 57 0.52 15.94 0.87
CA ASP A 57 1.98 15.91 0.75
C ASP A 57 2.60 14.86 1.69
N GLU A 58 2.12 14.75 2.93
CA GLU A 58 2.58 13.70 3.85
C GLU A 58 2.13 12.30 3.39
N GLY A 59 0.91 12.16 2.87
CA GLY A 59 0.48 10.90 2.27
C GLY A 59 1.35 10.48 1.08
N LYS A 60 1.66 11.41 0.17
CA LYS A 60 2.57 11.18 -0.98
C LYS A 60 3.98 10.84 -0.53
N LYS A 61 4.48 11.51 0.51
CA LYS A 61 5.81 11.24 1.08
C LYS A 61 5.87 9.85 1.71
N LEU A 62 4.82 9.41 2.40
CA LEU A 62 4.73 8.06 2.93
C LEU A 62 4.71 7.03 1.79
N CYS A 63 3.90 7.24 0.74
CA CYS A 63 3.91 6.39 -0.46
C CYS A 63 5.31 6.26 -1.07
N LYS A 64 5.99 7.39 -1.33
CA LYS A 64 7.37 7.39 -1.85
C LYS A 64 8.35 6.66 -0.93
N THR A 65 8.19 6.83 0.38
CA THR A 65 9.03 6.13 1.36
C THR A 65 8.83 4.62 1.25
N ILE A 66 7.58 4.16 1.18
CA ILE A 66 7.24 2.73 1.01
C ILE A 66 7.77 2.22 -0.33
N GLU A 67 7.59 2.97 -1.42
CA GLU A 67 8.12 2.64 -2.76
C GLU A 67 9.65 2.48 -2.75
N SER A 68 10.36 3.28 -1.93
CA SER A 68 11.81 3.21 -1.82
C SER A 68 12.35 2.06 -0.95
N LEU A 69 11.50 1.37 -0.19
CA LEU A 69 11.96 0.29 0.69
C LEU A 69 12.48 -0.90 -0.14
N ASN A 70 13.67 -1.42 0.22
CA ASN A 70 14.16 -2.66 -0.36
C ASN A 70 13.44 -3.85 0.31
N LEU A 71 12.27 -4.20 -0.22
CA LEU A 71 11.48 -5.33 0.25
C LEU A 71 11.90 -6.67 -0.37
N ASP A 72 12.80 -6.70 -1.36
CA ASP A 72 13.27 -7.92 -2.02
C ASP A 72 13.89 -8.91 -1.03
N LYS A 73 14.67 -8.42 -0.07
CA LYS A 73 15.25 -9.27 0.98
C LYS A 73 14.15 -9.91 1.84
N LYS A 74 13.13 -9.14 2.20
CA LYS A 74 11.98 -9.61 2.99
C LYS A 74 11.09 -10.56 2.20
N ARG A 75 10.94 -10.34 0.90
CA ARG A 75 10.26 -11.22 -0.04
C ARG A 75 10.96 -12.57 -0.13
N LYS A 76 12.28 -12.57 -0.28
CA LYS A 76 13.10 -13.80 -0.26
C LYS A 76 13.02 -14.55 1.08
N GLU A 77 13.05 -13.82 2.20
CA GLU A 77 12.86 -14.42 3.53
C GLU A 77 11.47 -15.08 3.66
N LEU A 78 10.41 -14.41 3.17
CA LEU A 78 9.04 -14.96 3.13
C LEU A 78 8.93 -16.18 2.22
N SER A 79 9.49 -16.13 1.01
CA SER A 79 9.49 -17.26 0.08
C SER A 79 10.25 -18.47 0.66
N ASN A 80 11.37 -18.23 1.33
CA ASN A 80 12.12 -19.29 2.00
C ASN A 80 11.34 -19.89 3.19
N PHE A 81 10.60 -19.06 3.92
CA PHE A 81 9.77 -19.52 5.03
C PHE A 81 8.57 -20.34 4.55
N LEU A 82 7.98 -19.98 3.41
CA LEU A 82 6.84 -20.68 2.81
C LEU A 82 7.22 -22.00 2.13
N GLY A 83 8.50 -22.23 1.79
CA GLY A 83 8.98 -23.51 1.27
C GLY A 83 8.24 -23.94 0.00
N ASP A 84 7.63 -25.14 0.01
CA ASP A 84 6.88 -25.67 -1.14
C ASP A 84 5.59 -24.90 -1.44
N ASP A 85 4.97 -24.25 -0.44
CA ASP A 85 3.79 -23.39 -0.65
C ASP A 85 4.13 -22.13 -1.46
N ALA A 86 5.41 -21.73 -1.47
CA ALA A 86 5.87 -20.60 -2.28
C ALA A 86 5.73 -20.88 -3.79
N LYS A 87 5.86 -22.15 -4.23
CA LYS A 87 5.65 -22.52 -5.64
C LYS A 87 4.21 -22.34 -6.06
N ILE A 88 3.27 -22.77 -5.21
CA ILE A 88 1.83 -22.65 -5.44
C ILE A 88 1.44 -21.16 -5.49
N VAL A 89 1.95 -20.35 -4.57
CA VAL A 89 1.71 -18.89 -4.58
C VAL A 89 2.30 -18.24 -5.83
N GLN A 90 3.48 -18.65 -6.28
CA GLN A 90 4.11 -18.12 -7.49
C GLN A 90 3.33 -18.49 -8.76
N GLU A 91 2.84 -19.74 -8.87
CA GLU A 91 1.97 -20.17 -9.96
C GLU A 91 0.68 -19.34 -10.05
N ILE A 92 0.03 -19.06 -8.91
CA ILE A 92 -1.16 -18.21 -8.84
C ILE A 92 -0.85 -16.76 -9.29
N ILE A 93 0.29 -16.20 -8.88
CA ILE A 93 0.73 -14.86 -9.31
C ILE A 93 0.96 -14.83 -10.81
N ASP A 94 1.64 -15.84 -11.37
CA ASP A 94 1.98 -15.90 -12.79
C ASP A 94 0.72 -16.11 -13.66
N GLU A 95 -0.25 -16.90 -13.19
CA GLU A 95 -1.58 -17.01 -13.83
C GLU A 95 -2.37 -15.69 -13.81
N SER A 96 -2.29 -14.93 -12.72
CA SER A 96 -2.99 -13.63 -12.64
C SER A 96 -2.43 -12.59 -13.61
N LYS A 97 -1.11 -12.63 -13.89
CA LYS A 97 -0.45 -11.75 -14.84
C LYS A 97 -0.68 -12.17 -16.29
N SER A 98 -0.83 -13.46 -16.57
CA SER A 98 -1.09 -13.95 -17.93
C SER A 98 -2.52 -13.67 -18.40
N LYS A 99 -3.50 -13.60 -17.46
CA LYS A 99 -4.91 -13.27 -17.76
C LYS A 99 -5.21 -11.77 -17.90
N SER A 100 -4.26 -10.90 -17.61
CA SER A 100 -4.41 -9.43 -17.70
C SER A 100 -3.80 -8.83 -18.98
N ARG A 101 -3.45 -9.68 -19.95
CA ARG A 101 -3.05 -9.32 -21.33
C ARG A 101 -4.11 -9.81 -22.31
#